data_AF-A0A2S8WHS5-F1
#
_entry.id   AF-A0A2S8WHS5-F1
#
_cell.length_a   1.000
_cell.length_b   1.000
_cell.length_c   1.000
_cell.angle_alpha   90.00
_cell.angle_beta   90.00
_cell.angle_gamma   90.00
#
_symmetry.space_group_name_H-M   'P 1'
#
loop_
_entity.id
_entity.type
_entity.pdbx_description
1 polymer ?
#
loop_
_entity_poly.entity_id
_entity_poly.type
_entity_poly.pdbx_seq_one_letter_code
_entity_poly.pdbx_strand_id
1 'polypeptide(L)'
;MNVKNQSKRNGKRSFSVSRRLVAGAVASSLVILPATSAFAAPADNSEAIGQLIDTNLLKQDLLDAVKSTAGDISDPGPNQKKLALGGIELPLISNGTNNGLLDLGSVGLLSSYAAAPNAQTAKAAAGVLGENGIIKIGSGTSPYDNATIDLTRLLTGLGVSGLSNKVLDEFELSLGAVASTASKSNGKITSDYKLADAELNIGSPLVANLTKTLGKSVNGIGSTLNTAVGTKGVLGSAVNALNVNVNVLGLVKLKTSDVSIGINGLDKALDVVVKDVLQGTVKDKNGLVKIDLKTGDINVDLAKLVKNNPKTGDLNGLAPNTEVLTAATISKITDGVAQALGTVVADLNTALKKALNSVELVITVKANAKALLLAKVNGDVVIKSTLGGLAGVKGAAAPKATTTLTVKVLGIKLSVGKIVEPILNAVLKLVKAPAGLLLNDVLGSVEPTLTKVVNPVLKTLDPVLEKVISKALKVTINEQKNPKATDNESFTVSAVTVTLLPNANTSNTAKVSLATSTVRAKDNASK
;
A
#
# COMPACT_ATOMS: atom_id res chain seq x y z
N MET A 1 -1.72 14.45 -47.23
CA MET A 1 -2.62 15.33 -46.45
C MET A 1 -3.13 14.51 -45.26
N ASN A 2 -2.51 14.56 -44.07
CA ASN A 2 -2.77 15.51 -42.95
C ASN A 2 -4.27 15.73 -42.73
N VAL A 3 -4.89 15.40 -41.59
CA VAL A 3 -4.68 15.89 -40.20
C VAL A 3 -5.25 14.81 -39.23
N LYS A 4 -4.53 14.20 -38.25
CA LYS A 4 -4.02 14.62 -36.92
C LYS A 4 -5.04 14.86 -35.78
N ASN A 5 -4.80 14.13 -34.68
CA ASN A 5 -5.06 14.43 -33.25
C ASN A 5 -6.49 14.50 -32.71
N GLN A 6 -6.81 13.64 -31.73
CA GLN A 6 -7.00 13.93 -30.29
C GLN A 6 -7.13 12.56 -29.56
N SER A 7 -6.76 12.28 -28.31
CA SER A 7 -5.88 12.84 -27.28
C SER A 7 -5.87 11.76 -26.18
N LYS A 8 -4.71 11.17 -25.87
CA LYS A 8 -4.53 10.26 -24.72
C LYS A 8 -4.54 11.11 -23.44
N ARG A 9 -5.57 10.99 -22.60
CA ARG A 9 -5.55 11.56 -21.24
C ARG A 9 -4.94 10.56 -20.25
N ASN A 10 -3.62 10.70 -20.05
CA ASN A 10 -2.92 10.21 -18.86
C ASN A 10 -3.28 11.11 -17.67
N GLY A 11 -4.14 10.63 -16.76
CA GLY A 11 -4.43 11.30 -15.50
C GLY A 11 -3.38 10.97 -14.43
N LYS A 12 -2.25 11.69 -14.42
CA LYS A 12 -1.40 11.83 -13.23
C LYS A 12 -2.15 12.71 -12.22
N ARG A 13 -2.67 12.15 -11.12
CA ARG A 13 -3.10 12.93 -9.97
C ARG A 13 -1.93 13.02 -8.99
N SER A 14 -1.29 14.19 -8.97
CA SER A 14 -0.35 14.62 -7.94
C SER A 14 -1.15 15.47 -6.97
N PHE A 15 -1.55 14.93 -5.82
CA PHE A 15 -2.07 15.74 -4.73
C PHE A 15 -0.88 16.32 -3.96
N SER A 16 -0.46 17.54 -4.32
CA SER A 16 0.39 18.36 -3.46
C SER A 16 -0.51 19.40 -2.78
N VAL A 17 -1.13 19.02 -1.67
CA VAL A 17 -1.80 19.99 -0.79
C VAL A 17 -0.72 20.61 0.09
N SER A 18 -0.37 21.86 -0.19
CA SER A 18 0.49 22.68 0.66
C SER A 18 -0.22 22.94 1.99
N ARG A 19 -0.03 22.08 2.99
CA ARG A 19 -0.60 22.24 4.34
C ARG A 19 0.16 23.34 5.08
N ARG A 20 -0.51 24.48 5.32
CA ARG A 20 -0.06 25.49 6.30
C ARG A 20 -0.38 24.97 7.70
N LEU A 21 0.65 24.79 8.52
CA LEU A 21 0.55 24.52 9.95
C LEU A 21 -0.13 25.69 10.65
N VAL A 22 -1.33 25.46 11.20
CA VAL A 22 -1.91 26.32 12.23
C VAL A 22 -2.11 25.43 13.47
N ALA A 23 -1.18 25.57 14.41
CA ALA A 23 -1.34 25.03 15.75
C ALA A 23 -2.36 25.90 16.50
N GLY A 24 -3.47 25.31 16.95
CA GLY A 24 -4.50 26.04 17.70
C GLY A 24 -5.42 25.08 18.44
N ALA A 25 -5.49 25.24 19.75
CA ALA A 25 -6.17 24.37 20.70
C ALA A 25 -7.65 24.11 20.35
N VAL A 26 -8.02 22.83 20.23
CA VAL A 26 -9.40 22.36 20.21
C VAL A 26 -9.55 21.32 21.30
N ALA A 27 -9.78 21.74 22.54
CA ALA A 27 -9.97 20.81 23.66
C ALA A 27 -11.05 21.21 24.67
N SER A 28 -11.83 22.27 24.45
CA SER A 28 -12.55 22.90 25.57
C SER A 28 -14.07 23.07 25.43
N SER A 29 -14.74 22.45 24.45
CA SER A 29 -16.21 22.62 24.34
C SER A 29 -16.98 21.45 23.71
N LEU A 30 -16.63 20.21 24.08
CA LEU A 30 -17.52 19.07 23.85
C LEU A 30 -18.65 19.08 24.89
N VAL A 31 -19.86 19.39 24.46
CA VAL A 31 -21.08 19.14 25.23
C VAL A 31 -21.71 17.86 24.69
N ILE A 32 -21.84 16.85 25.55
CA ILE A 32 -22.24 15.49 25.18
C ILE A 32 -23.73 15.29 25.51
N LEU A 33 -24.53 14.85 24.54
CA LEU A 33 -25.96 14.53 24.71
C LEU A 33 -26.19 13.01 24.73
N PRO A 34 -27.21 12.49 25.44
CA PRO A 34 -27.58 11.08 25.38
C PRO A 34 -28.04 10.68 23.97
N ALA A 35 -27.68 9.47 23.53
CA ALA A 35 -28.09 8.91 22.23
C ALA A 35 -29.62 8.93 22.10
N THR A 36 -30.13 9.43 20.98
CA THR A 36 -31.56 9.64 20.78
C THR A 36 -32.29 8.30 20.62
N SER A 37 -33.05 7.89 21.63
CA SER A 37 -34.13 6.93 21.42
C SER A 37 -35.21 7.55 20.54
N ALA A 38 -36.01 6.73 19.84
CA ALA A 38 -37.25 7.23 19.27
C ALA A 38 -38.10 7.81 20.40
N PHE A 39 -38.28 9.13 20.38
CA PHE A 39 -39.00 9.87 21.40
C PHE A 39 -40.36 10.22 20.82
N ALA A 40 -41.34 9.38 21.15
CA ALA A 40 -42.71 9.55 20.73
C ALA A 40 -43.31 10.80 21.33
N ALA A 41 -44.15 11.47 20.54
CA ALA A 41 -45.28 12.12 21.16
C ALA A 41 -46.08 11.03 21.91
N PRO A 42 -46.54 11.26 23.16
CA PRO A 42 -47.20 10.23 23.98
C PRO A 42 -48.41 9.53 23.33
N ALA A 43 -48.97 10.10 22.26
CA ALA A 43 -50.09 9.55 21.51
C ALA A 43 -49.69 8.50 20.44
N ASP A 44 -48.44 8.49 19.96
CA ASP A 44 -48.02 7.62 18.85
C ASP A 44 -47.73 6.18 19.32
N ASN A 45 -48.36 5.22 18.65
CA ASN A 45 -48.19 3.79 18.86
C ASN A 45 -47.11 3.18 17.97
N SER A 46 -46.73 3.85 16.90
CA SER A 46 -45.60 3.49 16.06
C SER A 46 -44.79 4.70 15.64
N GLU A 47 -43.49 4.49 15.42
CA GLU A 47 -42.55 5.54 15.09
C GLU A 47 -41.42 5.03 14.22
N ALA A 48 -40.91 5.92 13.38
CA ALA A 48 -39.72 5.68 12.58
C ALA A 48 -38.77 6.88 12.67
N ILE A 49 -37.46 6.60 12.81
CA ILE A 49 -36.40 7.59 12.75
C ILE A 49 -35.29 7.10 11.82
N GLY A 50 -35.08 7.81 10.72
CA GLY A 50 -33.90 7.67 9.88
C GLY A 50 -32.89 8.77 10.21
N GLN A 51 -31.66 8.42 10.55
CA GLN A 51 -30.58 9.34 10.95
C GLN A 51 -29.32 9.06 10.13
N LEU A 52 -28.80 10.06 9.43
CA LEU A 52 -27.56 9.92 8.67
C LEU A 52 -26.32 9.82 9.57
N ILE A 53 -26.30 10.62 10.64
CA ILE A 53 -25.25 10.66 11.65
C ILE A 53 -25.94 10.64 13.01
N ASP A 54 -25.69 9.60 13.80
CA ASP A 54 -26.07 9.53 15.20
C ASP A 54 -24.80 9.56 16.06
N THR A 55 -24.69 10.56 16.93
CA THR A 55 -23.49 10.76 17.73
C THR A 55 -23.82 11.52 19.00
N ASN A 56 -23.09 11.19 20.06
CA ASN A 56 -23.16 11.90 21.34
C ASN A 56 -22.35 13.21 21.34
N LEU A 57 -21.74 13.58 20.21
CA LEU A 57 -20.82 14.71 20.11
C LEU A 57 -21.45 15.99 19.53
N LEU A 58 -22.67 15.90 18.98
CA LEU A 58 -23.35 17.00 18.31
C LEU A 58 -24.46 17.59 19.21
N LYS A 59 -24.74 18.88 19.02
CA LYS A 59 -25.87 19.58 19.68
C LYS A 59 -27.20 19.24 19.01
N GLN A 60 -28.30 19.43 19.73
CA GLN A 60 -29.67 19.05 19.33
C GLN A 60 -30.06 19.57 17.93
N ASP A 61 -29.78 20.85 17.63
CA ASP A 61 -30.18 21.51 16.37
C ASP A 61 -29.58 20.85 15.12
N LEU A 62 -28.44 20.16 15.28
CA LEU A 62 -27.76 19.49 14.18
C LEU A 62 -28.27 18.07 13.95
N LEU A 63 -28.69 17.39 15.03
CA LEU A 63 -29.37 16.10 14.90
C LEU A 63 -30.66 16.26 14.07
N ASP A 64 -31.32 17.41 14.16
CA ASP A 64 -32.52 17.74 13.37
C ASP A 64 -32.23 17.96 11.88
N ALA A 65 -31.01 18.41 11.53
CA ALA A 65 -30.60 18.59 10.13
C ALA A 65 -30.38 17.26 9.40
N VAL A 66 -30.00 16.21 10.14
CA VAL A 66 -29.55 14.92 9.59
C VAL A 66 -30.54 13.77 9.80
N LYS A 67 -31.76 14.08 10.29
CA LYS A 67 -32.79 13.09 10.62
C LYS A 67 -34.13 13.31 9.89
N SER A 68 -34.88 12.23 9.72
CA SER A 68 -36.30 12.21 9.39
C SER A 68 -37.03 11.39 10.44
N THR A 69 -38.18 11.88 10.90
CA THR A 69 -39.03 11.25 11.93
C THR A 69 -40.45 11.06 11.39
N ALA A 70 -41.18 10.07 11.89
CA ALA A 70 -42.61 9.86 11.62
C ALA A 70 -43.26 9.16 12.82
N GLY A 71 -44.53 9.45 13.09
CA GLY A 71 -45.38 8.83 14.12
C GLY A 71 -46.82 8.63 13.62
N ASP A 72 -47.49 7.53 13.97
CA ASP A 72 -48.77 7.14 13.35
C ASP A 72 -49.96 8.08 13.55
N ILE A 73 -49.94 8.92 14.56
CA ILE A 73 -50.99 9.91 14.80
C ILE A 73 -50.47 11.32 14.51
N SER A 74 -49.26 11.62 14.99
CA SER A 74 -48.69 12.97 14.87
C SER A 74 -48.27 13.33 13.45
N ASP A 75 -47.62 12.40 12.74
CA ASP A 75 -47.09 12.57 11.38
C ASP A 75 -46.77 11.22 10.74
N PRO A 76 -47.74 10.57 10.06
CA PRO A 76 -47.57 9.21 9.54
C PRO A 76 -46.48 9.08 8.47
N GLY A 77 -45.98 10.19 7.91
CA GLY A 77 -45.07 10.20 6.77
C GLY A 77 -45.72 9.72 5.45
N PRO A 78 -44.92 9.38 4.42
CA PRO A 78 -43.47 9.28 4.45
C PRO A 78 -42.77 10.64 4.48
N ASN A 79 -41.85 10.79 5.42
CA ASN A 79 -40.96 11.93 5.51
C ASN A 79 -39.59 11.56 4.94
N GLN A 80 -39.10 12.40 4.02
CA GLN A 80 -37.78 12.23 3.42
C GLN A 80 -37.02 13.55 3.42
N LYS A 81 -35.77 13.52 3.88
CA LYS A 81 -34.89 14.68 3.91
C LYS A 81 -33.57 14.34 3.24
N LYS A 82 -33.09 15.20 2.36
CA LYS A 82 -31.73 15.15 1.82
C LYS A 82 -30.82 15.96 2.73
N LEU A 83 -29.59 15.48 2.93
CA LEU A 83 -28.60 16.24 3.69
C LEU A 83 -28.30 17.56 2.98
N ALA A 84 -28.57 18.67 3.66
CA ALA A 84 -28.20 20.01 3.23
C ALA A 84 -27.50 20.72 4.39
N LEU A 85 -26.16 20.79 4.34
CA LEU A 85 -25.35 21.35 5.43
C LEU A 85 -25.31 22.89 5.44
N GLY A 86 -25.98 23.57 4.50
CA GLY A 86 -26.41 24.97 4.63
C GLY A 86 -25.38 25.99 5.14
N GLY A 87 -24.09 25.85 4.83
CA GLY A 87 -23.03 26.74 5.34
C GLY A 87 -22.79 26.66 6.85
N ILE A 88 -23.37 25.68 7.55
CA ILE A 88 -23.21 25.47 8.98
C ILE A 88 -21.79 24.95 9.22
N GLU A 89 -20.97 25.74 9.92
CA GLU A 89 -19.66 25.28 10.40
C GLU A 89 -19.86 24.32 11.58
N LEU A 90 -19.38 23.10 11.41
CA LEU A 90 -19.51 22.05 12.39
C LEU A 90 -18.14 21.74 12.97
N PRO A 91 -17.93 21.90 14.29
CA PRO A 91 -16.64 21.61 14.91
C PRO A 91 -16.12 20.19 14.66
N LEU A 92 -17.03 19.25 14.34
CA LEU A 92 -16.72 17.84 14.08
C LEU A 92 -16.79 17.46 12.60
N ILE A 93 -17.52 18.19 11.76
CA ILE A 93 -17.60 17.88 10.32
C ILE A 93 -16.68 18.84 9.56
N SER A 94 -15.72 18.27 8.82
CA SER A 94 -14.84 19.03 7.95
C SER A 94 -15.64 19.64 6.79
N ASN A 95 -15.50 20.94 6.57
CA ASN A 95 -15.99 21.63 5.38
C ASN A 95 -14.85 22.01 4.41
N GLY A 96 -13.65 21.43 4.63
CA GLY A 96 -12.43 21.74 3.89
C GLY A 96 -11.71 23.03 4.34
N THR A 97 -12.34 23.86 5.17
CA THR A 97 -11.77 25.12 5.70
C THR A 97 -11.67 25.15 7.23
N ASN A 98 -12.44 24.31 7.92
CA ASN A 98 -12.42 24.15 9.37
C ASN A 98 -11.62 22.90 9.81
N ASN A 99 -11.43 22.77 11.13
CA ASN A 99 -10.66 21.66 11.73
C ASN A 99 -11.53 20.43 12.09
N GLY A 100 -12.64 20.20 11.38
CA GLY A 100 -13.51 19.05 11.64
C GLY A 100 -12.80 17.70 11.49
N LEU A 101 -13.27 16.68 12.23
CA LEU A 101 -12.72 15.32 12.24
C LEU A 101 -13.31 14.43 11.14
N LEU A 102 -14.60 14.62 10.81
CA LEU A 102 -15.35 13.84 9.84
C LEU A 102 -15.51 14.66 8.55
N ASP A 103 -14.79 14.33 7.49
CA ASP A 103 -15.13 14.82 6.16
C ASP A 103 -16.20 13.92 5.57
N LEU A 104 -17.33 14.48 5.17
CA LEU A 104 -18.31 13.69 4.46
C LEU A 104 -17.88 13.52 2.99
N GLY A 105 -17.14 14.46 2.40
CA GLY A 105 -16.83 14.43 0.97
C GLY A 105 -18.07 14.69 0.11
N SER A 106 -18.04 14.26 -1.15
CA SER A 106 -19.12 14.45 -2.13
C SER A 106 -20.27 13.43 -1.99
N VAL A 107 -20.65 13.02 -0.77
CA VAL A 107 -21.81 12.12 -0.49
C VAL A 107 -23.17 12.78 -0.75
N GLY A 108 -23.26 13.59 -1.80
CA GLY A 108 -24.36 14.48 -2.16
C GLY A 108 -25.72 13.82 -2.45
N LEU A 109 -25.97 12.59 -2.00
CA LEU A 109 -27.28 11.93 -2.04
C LEU A 109 -27.67 11.25 -0.72
N LEU A 110 -26.95 11.50 0.38
CA LEU A 110 -27.37 11.02 1.69
C LEU A 110 -28.76 11.57 2.02
N SER A 111 -29.68 10.64 2.26
CA SER A 111 -31.07 10.94 2.59
C SER A 111 -31.49 10.14 3.82
N SER A 112 -32.37 10.72 4.62
CA SER A 112 -33.10 10.02 5.67
C SER A 112 -34.54 9.83 5.24
N TYR A 113 -35.16 8.74 5.69
CA TYR A 113 -36.54 8.37 5.42
C TYR A 113 -37.19 7.82 6.69
N ALA A 114 -38.44 8.23 6.95
CA ALA A 114 -39.25 7.70 8.04
C ALA A 114 -40.73 7.63 7.61
N ALA A 115 -41.40 6.53 7.92
CA ALA A 115 -42.84 6.36 7.74
C ALA A 115 -43.41 5.49 8.87
N ALA A 116 -44.56 5.89 9.39
CA ALA A 116 -45.30 5.21 10.44
C ALA A 116 -46.80 5.24 10.08
N PRO A 117 -47.26 4.53 9.03
CA PRO A 117 -48.61 4.70 8.51
C PRO A 117 -49.74 4.23 9.44
N ASN A 118 -49.43 3.38 10.43
CA ASN A 118 -50.38 2.88 11.42
C ASN A 118 -49.65 2.31 12.63
N ALA A 119 -50.37 2.11 13.73
CA ALA A 119 -49.86 1.59 15.00
C ALA A 119 -49.02 0.30 14.91
N GLN A 120 -49.17 -0.51 13.87
CA GLN A 120 -48.47 -1.79 13.70
C GLN A 120 -47.33 -1.73 12.66
N THR A 121 -47.13 -0.60 11.99
CA THR A 121 -46.21 -0.49 10.85
C THR A 121 -45.33 0.74 10.97
N ALA A 122 -44.03 0.53 11.02
CA ALA A 122 -43.00 1.56 10.92
C ALA A 122 -41.88 1.14 9.98
N LYS A 123 -41.31 2.11 9.26
CA LYS A 123 -40.16 1.93 8.37
C LYS A 123 -39.25 3.16 8.45
N ALA A 124 -37.97 2.91 8.76
CA ALA A 124 -36.92 3.90 8.74
C ALA A 124 -35.80 3.49 7.76
N ALA A 125 -35.17 4.48 7.14
CA ALA A 125 -33.97 4.26 6.35
C ALA A 125 -33.06 5.49 6.44
N ALA A 126 -31.76 5.27 6.30
CA ALA A 126 -30.76 6.33 6.25
C ALA A 126 -29.61 5.95 5.32
N GLY A 127 -29.03 6.92 4.64
CA GLY A 127 -27.82 6.75 3.83
C GLY A 127 -28.04 7.05 2.35
N VAL A 128 -27.38 6.30 1.47
CA VAL A 128 -27.61 6.39 0.02
C VAL A 128 -28.89 5.63 -0.35
N LEU A 129 -29.98 6.39 -0.43
CA LEU A 129 -31.33 5.88 -0.64
C LEU A 129 -31.86 6.21 -2.05
N GLY A 130 -32.67 5.30 -2.59
CA GLY A 130 -33.57 5.53 -3.71
C GLY A 130 -34.96 5.97 -3.23
N GLU A 131 -35.96 5.79 -4.09
CA GLU A 131 -37.35 6.08 -3.75
C GLU A 131 -37.84 5.18 -2.60
N ASN A 132 -38.74 5.71 -1.76
CA ASN A 132 -39.40 4.99 -0.67
C ASN A 132 -38.42 4.39 0.38
N GLY A 133 -37.25 4.99 0.54
CA GLY A 133 -36.25 4.56 1.52
C GLY A 133 -35.58 3.23 1.18
N ILE A 134 -35.52 2.83 -0.10
CA ILE A 134 -34.79 1.63 -0.55
C ILE A 134 -33.29 1.93 -0.65
N ILE A 135 -32.43 1.00 -0.25
CA ILE A 135 -30.96 1.17 -0.37
C ILE A 135 -30.55 1.20 -1.86
N LYS A 136 -29.78 2.21 -2.26
CA LYS A 136 -29.27 2.37 -3.64
C LYS A 136 -27.74 2.34 -3.69
N ILE A 137 -27.15 1.30 -3.13
CA ILE A 137 -25.71 1.05 -3.16
C ILE A 137 -25.46 -0.18 -4.02
N GLY A 138 -24.74 -0.01 -5.13
CA GLY A 138 -24.28 -1.12 -5.96
C GLY A 138 -23.05 -1.79 -5.34
N SER A 139 -22.82 -3.06 -5.67
CA SER A 139 -21.59 -3.78 -5.30
C SER A 139 -20.43 -3.35 -6.21
N GLY A 140 -19.64 -2.36 -5.81
CA GLY A 140 -18.47 -1.86 -6.55
C GLY A 140 -17.89 -0.58 -5.94
N THR A 141 -16.73 -0.14 -6.45
CA THR A 141 -16.13 1.16 -6.07
C THR A 141 -17.14 2.28 -6.26
N SER A 142 -17.46 2.97 -5.18
CA SER A 142 -18.46 4.03 -5.15
C SER A 142 -18.13 5.13 -6.18
N PRO A 143 -19.09 5.61 -6.99
CA PRO A 143 -18.90 6.80 -7.82
C PRO A 143 -18.90 8.10 -6.98
N TYR A 144 -19.19 7.98 -5.68
CA TYR A 144 -19.17 9.06 -4.70
C TYR A 144 -17.84 9.05 -3.95
N ASP A 145 -17.34 10.23 -3.60
CA ASP A 145 -16.19 10.35 -2.70
C ASP A 145 -16.53 9.74 -1.33
N ASN A 146 -15.53 9.13 -0.70
CA ASN A 146 -15.67 8.48 0.59
C ASN A 146 -15.79 9.51 1.72
N ALA A 147 -16.51 9.15 2.78
CA ALA A 147 -16.45 9.88 4.04
C ALA A 147 -15.16 9.49 4.76
N THR A 148 -14.43 10.46 5.32
CA THR A 148 -13.18 10.20 6.02
C THR A 148 -13.22 10.70 7.46
N ILE A 149 -12.55 9.97 8.35
CA ILE A 149 -12.36 10.34 9.75
C ILE A 149 -10.86 10.52 9.98
N ASP A 150 -10.42 11.77 10.20
CA ASP A 150 -9.01 12.11 10.48
C ASP A 150 -8.70 11.82 11.96
N LEU A 151 -8.09 10.66 12.19
CA LEU A 151 -7.68 10.21 13.52
C LEU A 151 -6.32 10.75 13.92
N THR A 152 -5.53 11.26 12.97
CA THR A 152 -4.21 11.83 13.22
C THR A 152 -4.32 13.05 14.11
N ARG A 153 -5.28 13.93 13.80
CA ARG A 153 -5.57 15.12 14.61
C ARG A 153 -6.00 14.75 16.02
N LEU A 154 -6.92 13.80 16.14
CA LEU A 154 -7.44 13.32 17.42
C LEU A 154 -6.31 12.83 18.32
N LEU A 155 -5.44 11.97 17.80
CA LEU A 155 -4.43 11.30 18.61
C LEU A 155 -3.21 12.19 18.88
N THR A 156 -2.90 13.14 17.99
CA THR A 156 -1.89 14.17 18.21
C THR A 156 -2.30 15.09 19.37
N GLY A 157 -3.58 15.48 19.44
CA GLY A 157 -4.12 16.28 20.54
C GLY A 157 -4.03 15.59 21.91
N LEU A 158 -3.96 14.25 21.92
CA LEU A 158 -3.88 13.43 23.13
C LEU A 158 -2.46 13.00 23.51
N GLY A 159 -1.46 13.42 22.74
CA GLY A 159 -0.05 13.07 23.00
C GLY A 159 0.23 11.57 22.94
N VAL A 160 -0.50 10.81 22.11
CA VAL A 160 -0.33 9.36 22.00
C VAL A 160 1.08 9.03 21.49
N SER A 161 1.84 8.30 22.29
CA SER A 161 3.19 7.87 21.93
C SER A 161 3.17 6.97 20.68
N GLY A 162 4.00 7.30 19.68
CA GLY A 162 4.07 6.60 18.39
C GLY A 162 3.49 7.40 17.22
N LEU A 163 2.54 8.31 17.45
CA LEU A 163 2.14 9.33 16.48
C LEU A 163 3.07 10.52 16.60
N SER A 164 4.24 10.34 16.01
CA SER A 164 5.16 11.43 15.76
C SER A 164 5.34 11.51 14.26
N ASN A 165 5.58 12.70 13.73
CA ASN A 165 5.94 12.95 12.32
C ASN A 165 7.20 12.19 11.83
N LYS A 166 7.74 11.28 12.66
CA LYS A 166 8.85 10.38 12.37
C LYS A 166 8.41 8.93 12.15
N VAL A 167 7.28 8.49 12.69
CA VAL A 167 6.83 7.08 12.64
C VAL A 167 5.49 6.96 11.91
N LEU A 168 4.46 7.65 12.40
CA LEU A 168 3.15 7.78 11.77
C LEU A 168 2.81 9.27 11.65
N ASP A 169 2.59 9.74 10.42
CA ASP A 169 2.18 11.11 10.12
C ASP A 169 0.76 11.22 9.56
N GLU A 170 0.15 10.07 9.23
CA GLU A 170 -1.25 9.97 8.84
C GLU A 170 -1.89 8.69 9.40
N PHE A 171 -3.16 8.82 9.77
CA PHE A 171 -4.04 7.80 10.29
C PHE A 171 -5.48 8.27 10.06
N GLU A 172 -6.16 7.64 9.12
CA GLU A 172 -7.50 8.01 8.65
C GLU A 172 -8.34 6.76 8.39
N LEU A 173 -9.62 6.81 8.75
CA LEU A 173 -10.61 5.80 8.35
C LEU A 173 -11.45 6.38 7.21
N SER A 174 -11.39 5.75 6.04
CA SER A 174 -12.23 6.07 4.87
C SER A 174 -13.38 5.06 4.78
N LEU A 175 -14.60 5.57 4.61
CA LEU A 175 -15.83 4.79 4.49
C LEU A 175 -16.52 5.18 3.18
N GLY A 176 -16.80 4.18 2.34
CA GLY A 176 -17.59 4.36 1.13
C GLY A 176 -19.06 4.62 1.43
N ALA A 177 -19.88 4.53 0.38
CA ALA A 177 -21.33 4.69 0.53
C ALA A 177 -21.90 3.75 1.60
N VAL A 178 -22.69 4.33 2.51
CA VAL A 178 -23.36 3.63 3.62
C VAL A 178 -24.87 3.78 3.53
N ALA A 179 -25.60 2.72 3.90
CA ALA A 179 -27.04 2.79 4.11
C ALA A 179 -27.54 1.73 5.09
N SER A 180 -28.66 2.01 5.75
CA SER A 180 -29.41 1.04 6.54
C SER A 180 -30.91 1.21 6.35
N THR A 181 -31.64 0.13 6.65
CA THR A 181 -33.11 0.11 6.72
C THR A 181 -33.54 -0.69 7.94
N ALA A 182 -34.63 -0.25 8.57
CA ALA A 182 -35.34 -1.00 9.59
C ALA A 182 -36.84 -0.91 9.31
N SER A 183 -37.55 -2.01 9.51
CA SER A 183 -39.01 -2.01 9.49
C SER A 183 -39.57 -2.95 10.54
N LYS A 184 -40.62 -2.51 11.22
CA LYS A 184 -41.45 -3.35 12.08
C LYS A 184 -42.85 -3.34 11.49
N SER A 185 -43.39 -4.51 11.17
CA SER A 185 -44.76 -4.66 10.67
C SER A 185 -45.39 -5.88 11.33
N ASN A 186 -46.52 -5.68 12.02
CA ASN A 186 -47.28 -6.76 12.66
C ASN A 186 -46.41 -7.66 13.57
N GLY A 187 -45.55 -7.03 14.38
CA GLY A 187 -44.60 -7.71 15.28
C GLY A 187 -43.37 -8.33 14.60
N LYS A 188 -43.26 -8.27 13.28
CA LYS A 188 -42.07 -8.74 12.56
C LYS A 188 -41.08 -7.61 12.33
N ILE A 189 -39.87 -7.76 12.86
CA ILE A 189 -38.75 -6.86 12.62
C ILE A 189 -37.92 -7.36 11.44
N THR A 190 -37.56 -6.45 10.54
CA THR A 190 -36.61 -6.69 9.44
C THR A 190 -35.61 -5.54 9.37
N SER A 191 -34.37 -5.85 9.01
CA SER A 191 -33.33 -4.87 8.79
C SER A 191 -32.40 -5.29 7.68
N ASP A 192 -31.82 -4.29 7.02
CA ASP A 192 -30.73 -4.48 6.07
C ASP A 192 -29.74 -3.31 6.19
N TYR A 193 -28.51 -3.55 5.76
CA TYR A 193 -27.48 -2.53 5.69
C TYR A 193 -26.56 -2.79 4.49
N LYS A 194 -25.97 -1.71 3.99
CA LYS A 194 -24.93 -1.78 2.97
C LYS A 194 -23.78 -0.84 3.29
N LEU A 195 -22.58 -1.33 3.00
CA LEU A 195 -21.33 -0.59 3.05
C LEU A 195 -20.55 -0.93 1.78
N ALA A 196 -20.23 0.08 0.97
CA ALA A 196 -19.55 -0.12 -0.31
C ALA A 196 -18.08 -0.54 -0.12
N ASP A 197 -17.36 0.17 0.75
CA ASP A 197 -15.97 -0.13 1.11
C ASP A 197 -15.63 0.50 2.46
N ALA A 198 -14.53 0.04 3.06
CA ALA A 198 -13.92 0.66 4.21
C ALA A 198 -12.42 0.42 4.19
N GLU A 199 -11.66 1.50 4.32
CA GLU A 199 -10.20 1.49 4.24
C GLU A 199 -9.57 2.22 5.42
N LEU A 200 -8.49 1.68 5.96
CA LEU A 200 -7.64 2.36 6.92
C LEU A 200 -6.40 2.87 6.20
N ASN A 201 -6.21 4.19 6.19
CA ASN A 201 -5.08 4.86 5.56
C ASN A 201 -4.08 5.27 6.64
N ILE A 202 -2.85 4.79 6.52
CA ILE A 202 -1.77 5.04 7.47
C ILE A 202 -0.56 5.58 6.73
N GLY A 203 -0.06 6.76 7.09
CA GLY A 203 1.17 7.34 6.56
C GLY A 203 2.36 7.00 7.45
N SER A 204 3.47 6.52 6.85
CA SER A 204 4.71 6.27 7.58
C SER A 204 5.95 6.83 6.87
N PRO A 205 6.58 7.89 7.42
CA PRO A 205 7.84 8.42 6.90
C PRO A 205 9.00 7.42 6.95
N LEU A 206 8.93 6.41 7.83
CA LEU A 206 9.93 5.33 7.88
C LEU A 206 9.87 4.48 6.60
N VAL A 207 8.66 4.17 6.13
CA VAL A 207 8.44 3.43 4.89
C VAL A 207 8.83 4.28 3.68
N ALA A 208 8.47 5.56 3.66
CA ALA A 208 8.88 6.48 2.59
C ALA A 208 10.41 6.58 2.43
N ASN A 209 11.14 6.58 3.55
CA ASN A 209 12.60 6.64 3.56
C ASN A 209 13.28 5.28 3.33
N LEU A 210 12.53 4.18 3.42
CA LEU A 210 13.05 2.83 3.17
C LEU A 210 13.56 2.70 1.74
N THR A 211 12.82 3.21 0.77
CA THR A 211 13.19 3.22 -0.65
C THR A 211 14.55 3.87 -0.91
N LYS A 212 14.81 5.01 -0.27
CA LYS A 212 16.12 5.70 -0.38
C LYS A 212 17.24 4.87 0.24
N THR A 213 16.97 4.22 1.37
CA THR A 213 17.97 3.42 2.10
C THR A 213 18.29 2.12 1.35
N LEU A 214 17.27 1.45 0.81
CA LEU A 214 17.44 0.28 -0.06
C LEU A 214 18.22 0.63 -1.33
N GLY A 215 17.91 1.77 -1.97
CA GLY A 215 18.67 2.26 -3.12
C GLY A 215 20.15 2.53 -2.80
N LYS A 216 20.46 3.07 -1.62
CA LYS A 216 21.86 3.20 -1.15
C LYS A 216 22.54 1.85 -0.96
N SER A 217 21.84 0.86 -0.40
CA SER A 217 22.37 -0.50 -0.25
C SER A 217 22.67 -1.16 -1.60
N VAL A 218 21.79 -0.98 -2.60
CA VAL A 218 22.01 -1.43 -3.98
C VAL A 218 23.29 -0.80 -4.56
N ASN A 219 23.45 0.51 -4.42
CA ASN A 219 24.65 1.22 -4.89
C ASN A 219 25.92 0.79 -4.13
N GLY A 220 25.79 0.46 -2.84
CA GLY A 220 26.86 -0.10 -2.03
C GLY A 220 27.36 -1.44 -2.58
N ILE A 221 26.43 -2.33 -2.94
CA ILE A 221 26.75 -3.62 -3.59
C ILE A 221 27.47 -3.39 -4.92
N GLY A 222 27.02 -2.42 -5.73
CA GLY A 222 27.69 -2.04 -6.97
C GLY A 222 29.13 -1.54 -6.74
N SER A 223 29.34 -0.71 -5.72
CA SER A 223 30.65 -0.19 -5.34
C SER A 223 31.61 -1.30 -4.89
N THR A 224 31.11 -2.26 -4.10
CA THR A 224 31.87 -3.45 -3.69
C THR A 224 32.27 -4.28 -4.91
N LEU A 225 31.35 -4.54 -5.83
CA LEU A 225 31.66 -5.28 -7.05
C LEU A 225 32.68 -4.54 -7.93
N ASN A 226 32.51 -3.24 -8.14
CA ASN A 226 33.44 -2.43 -8.94
C ASN A 226 34.86 -2.44 -8.34
N THR A 227 34.96 -2.36 -7.01
CA THR A 227 36.23 -2.45 -6.30
C THR A 227 36.88 -3.83 -6.48
N ALA A 228 36.09 -4.91 -6.42
CA ALA A 228 36.57 -6.27 -6.55
C ALA A 228 36.99 -6.64 -7.99
N VAL A 229 36.35 -6.05 -9.00
CA VAL A 229 36.72 -6.23 -10.42
C VAL A 229 37.90 -5.34 -10.83
N GLY A 230 38.05 -4.16 -10.22
CA GLY A 230 39.09 -3.20 -10.59
C GLY A 230 40.52 -3.75 -10.53
N THR A 231 41.48 -2.98 -11.02
CA THR A 231 42.89 -3.41 -11.22
C THR A 231 43.59 -3.92 -9.96
N LYS A 232 43.18 -3.43 -8.78
CA LYS A 232 43.68 -3.86 -7.45
C LYS A 232 42.79 -4.91 -6.77
N GLY A 233 41.63 -5.21 -7.36
CA GLY A 233 40.68 -6.19 -6.85
C GLY A 233 41.10 -7.63 -7.15
N VAL A 234 40.28 -8.59 -6.72
CA VAL A 234 40.56 -10.02 -6.87
C VAL A 234 40.65 -10.43 -8.35
N LEU A 235 39.81 -9.88 -9.22
CA LEU A 235 39.89 -10.18 -10.66
C LEU A 235 41.01 -9.43 -11.35
N GLY A 236 41.25 -8.16 -10.99
CA GLY A 236 42.39 -7.38 -11.47
C GLY A 236 43.73 -8.08 -11.17
N SER A 237 43.89 -8.53 -9.93
CA SER A 237 45.08 -9.29 -9.49
C SER A 237 45.22 -10.60 -10.25
N ALA A 238 44.12 -11.33 -10.48
CA ALA A 238 44.15 -12.59 -11.24
C ALA A 238 44.54 -12.38 -12.71
N VAL A 239 44.02 -11.35 -13.39
CA VAL A 239 44.39 -11.07 -14.79
C VAL A 239 45.81 -10.49 -14.93
N ASN A 240 46.31 -9.77 -13.92
CA ASN A 240 47.67 -9.24 -13.93
C ASN A 240 48.74 -10.33 -13.81
N ALA A 241 48.38 -11.52 -13.32
CA ALA A 241 49.25 -12.70 -13.32
C ALA A 241 49.37 -13.35 -14.72
N LEU A 242 48.67 -12.83 -15.74
CA LEU A 242 48.70 -13.40 -17.09
C LEU A 242 50.08 -13.25 -17.74
N ASN A 243 50.75 -14.38 -17.92
CA ASN A 243 51.97 -14.48 -18.71
C ASN A 243 51.77 -15.53 -19.81
N VAL A 244 51.36 -15.08 -20.99
CA VAL A 244 51.26 -15.95 -22.17
C VAL A 244 52.53 -15.80 -22.98
N ASN A 245 53.23 -16.90 -23.20
CA ASN A 245 54.34 -17.02 -24.14
C ASN A 245 54.16 -18.33 -24.92
N VAL A 246 53.46 -18.26 -26.05
CA VAL A 246 53.12 -19.45 -26.84
C VAL A 246 53.71 -19.34 -28.24
N ASN A 247 54.19 -20.48 -28.75
CA ASN A 247 54.58 -20.60 -30.15
C ASN A 247 53.41 -21.21 -30.94
N VAL A 248 52.75 -20.39 -31.75
CA VAL A 248 51.65 -20.84 -32.60
C VAL A 248 52.25 -21.50 -33.84
N LEU A 249 52.04 -22.81 -33.96
CA LEU A 249 52.47 -23.64 -35.10
C LEU A 249 53.99 -23.62 -35.36
N GLY A 250 54.81 -23.27 -34.37
CA GLY A 250 56.26 -23.16 -34.52
C GLY A 250 56.72 -21.86 -35.23
N LEU A 251 55.79 -21.05 -35.75
CA LEU A 251 56.07 -19.95 -36.67
C LEU A 251 55.84 -18.57 -36.07
N VAL A 252 55.02 -18.45 -35.01
CA VAL A 252 54.65 -17.17 -34.40
C VAL A 252 54.79 -17.23 -32.89
N LYS A 253 55.64 -16.38 -32.31
CA LYS A 253 55.70 -16.18 -30.86
C LYS A 253 54.71 -15.11 -30.44
N LEU A 254 53.71 -15.48 -29.63
CA LEU A 254 52.76 -14.57 -29.00
C LEU A 254 53.19 -14.30 -27.57
N LYS A 255 53.26 -13.02 -27.19
CA LYS A 255 53.55 -12.57 -25.82
C LYS A 255 52.54 -11.54 -25.35
N THR A 256 52.06 -11.65 -24.12
CA THR A 256 51.24 -10.62 -23.45
C THR A 256 52.11 -9.64 -22.68
N SER A 257 51.70 -8.36 -22.61
CA SER A 257 52.47 -7.32 -21.90
C SER A 257 51.69 -6.64 -20.78
N ASP A 258 50.46 -6.19 -21.06
CA ASP A 258 49.59 -5.55 -20.07
C ASP A 258 48.20 -6.18 -20.12
N VAL A 259 47.52 -6.22 -18.99
CA VAL A 259 46.10 -6.59 -18.92
C VAL A 259 45.34 -5.57 -18.09
N SER A 260 44.14 -5.22 -18.55
CA SER A 260 43.18 -4.47 -17.77
C SER A 260 41.82 -5.16 -17.78
N ILE A 261 41.07 -5.01 -16.71
CA ILE A 261 39.70 -5.49 -16.58
C ILE A 261 38.84 -4.37 -16.01
N GLY A 262 37.61 -4.26 -16.51
CA GLY A 262 36.63 -3.31 -16.03
C GLY A 262 35.20 -3.81 -16.21
N ILE A 263 34.29 -3.15 -15.52
CA ILE A 263 32.85 -3.37 -15.65
C ILE A 263 32.27 -2.29 -16.55
N ASN A 264 31.39 -2.69 -17.47
CA ASN A 264 30.65 -1.75 -18.30
C ASN A 264 29.16 -1.77 -17.93
N GLY A 265 28.57 -0.59 -17.75
CA GLY A 265 27.12 -0.43 -17.56
C GLY A 265 26.53 -0.86 -16.21
N LEU A 266 27.36 -1.13 -15.19
CA LEU A 266 26.87 -1.54 -13.85
C LEU A 266 25.90 -0.53 -13.26
N ASP A 267 26.26 0.76 -13.24
CA ASP A 267 25.41 1.80 -12.66
C ASP A 267 24.05 1.87 -13.34
N LYS A 268 24.01 1.73 -14.67
CA LYS A 268 22.76 1.69 -15.43
C LYS A 268 21.93 0.46 -15.09
N ALA A 269 22.57 -0.71 -14.94
CA ALA A 269 21.88 -1.94 -14.57
C ALA A 269 21.28 -1.85 -13.16
N LEU A 270 22.01 -1.29 -12.20
CA LEU A 270 21.53 -1.11 -10.82
C LEU A 270 20.46 -0.01 -10.72
N ASP A 271 20.57 1.07 -11.49
CA ASP A 271 19.54 2.12 -11.58
C ASP A 271 18.22 1.56 -12.13
N VAL A 272 18.28 0.67 -13.14
CA VAL A 272 17.10 -0.06 -13.62
C VAL A 272 16.50 -0.92 -12.51
N VAL A 273 17.30 -1.68 -11.76
CA VAL A 273 16.81 -2.48 -10.63
C VAL A 273 16.10 -1.61 -9.58
N VAL A 274 16.68 -0.47 -9.22
CA VAL A 274 16.06 0.48 -8.28
C VAL A 274 14.75 1.03 -8.84
N LYS A 275 14.71 1.41 -10.11
CA LYS A 275 13.51 1.96 -10.75
C LYS A 275 12.39 0.94 -10.88
N ASP A 276 12.72 -0.29 -11.25
CA ASP A 276 11.72 -1.33 -11.53
C ASP A 276 11.11 -1.89 -10.23
N VAL A 277 11.90 -2.00 -9.16
CA VAL A 277 11.46 -2.64 -7.91
C VAL A 277 11.04 -1.64 -6.84
N LEU A 278 11.74 -0.51 -6.70
CA LEU A 278 11.53 0.44 -5.60
C LEU A 278 10.61 1.60 -6.00
N GLN A 279 9.82 1.45 -7.05
CA GLN A 279 8.81 2.43 -7.47
C GLN A 279 7.42 1.82 -7.50
N GLY A 280 6.41 2.63 -7.16
CA GLY A 280 5.02 2.23 -7.20
C GLY A 280 4.55 1.59 -5.91
N THR A 281 3.57 0.68 -6.03
CA THR A 281 2.86 0.12 -4.89
C THR A 281 3.08 -1.38 -4.77
N VAL A 282 3.41 -1.84 -3.58
CA VAL A 282 3.51 -3.26 -3.24
C VAL A 282 2.30 -3.71 -2.44
N LYS A 283 2.01 -5.01 -2.44
CA LYS A 283 0.84 -5.59 -1.78
C LYS A 283 1.25 -6.85 -1.04
N ASP A 284 0.55 -7.17 0.04
CA ASP A 284 0.62 -8.51 0.60
C ASP A 284 -0.08 -9.53 -0.33
N LYS A 285 0.09 -10.82 -0.06
CA LYS A 285 -0.46 -11.90 -0.90
C LYS A 285 -1.98 -11.86 -1.01
N ASN A 286 -2.67 -11.40 0.03
CA ASN A 286 -4.13 -11.34 0.06
C ASN A 286 -4.66 -10.01 -0.48
N GLY A 287 -3.79 -9.03 -0.70
CA GLY A 287 -4.15 -7.66 -1.09
C GLY A 287 -4.87 -6.88 0.01
N LEU A 288 -4.81 -7.34 1.26
CA LEU A 288 -5.28 -6.67 2.47
C LEU A 288 -4.53 -5.37 2.68
N VAL A 289 -3.21 -5.39 2.52
CA VAL A 289 -2.31 -4.26 2.72
C VAL A 289 -1.70 -3.89 1.37
N LYS A 290 -1.77 -2.60 1.04
CA LYS A 290 -1.09 -1.99 -0.11
C LYS A 290 -0.21 -0.86 0.40
N ILE A 291 1.04 -0.82 -0.04
CA ILE A 291 2.02 0.19 0.39
C ILE A 291 2.52 0.94 -0.83
N ASP A 292 2.40 2.26 -0.85
CA ASP A 292 3.11 3.12 -1.80
C ASP A 292 4.53 3.38 -1.29
N LEU A 293 5.53 2.89 -2.03
CA LEU A 293 6.94 2.96 -1.63
C LEU A 293 7.53 4.37 -1.72
N LYS A 294 6.86 5.30 -2.40
CA LYS A 294 7.32 6.68 -2.58
C LYS A 294 6.82 7.57 -1.45
N THR A 295 5.54 7.48 -1.12
CA THR A 295 4.90 8.30 -0.08
C THR A 295 4.99 7.66 1.30
N GLY A 296 5.09 6.34 1.37
CA GLY A 296 5.00 5.60 2.63
C GLY A 296 3.57 5.36 3.09
N ASP A 297 2.59 5.55 2.20
CA ASP A 297 1.16 5.33 2.50
C ASP A 297 0.87 3.82 2.53
N ILE A 298 0.25 3.38 3.61
CA ILE A 298 -0.19 2.02 3.87
C ILE A 298 -1.71 2.04 3.88
N ASN A 299 -2.34 1.48 2.84
CA ASN A 299 -3.78 1.32 2.76
C ASN A 299 -4.17 -0.11 3.16
N VAL A 300 -5.12 -0.22 4.07
CA VAL A 300 -5.65 -1.50 4.56
C VAL A 300 -7.11 -1.64 4.16
N ASP A 301 -7.44 -2.67 3.40
CA ASP A 301 -8.79 -2.98 2.95
C ASP A 301 -9.53 -3.82 4.00
N LEU A 302 -10.48 -3.19 4.71
CA LEU A 302 -11.22 -3.88 5.79
C LEU A 302 -12.18 -4.95 5.26
N ALA A 303 -12.61 -4.87 4.00
CA ALA A 303 -13.44 -5.92 3.41
C ALA A 303 -12.67 -7.23 3.29
N LYS A 304 -11.40 -7.15 2.86
CA LYS A 304 -10.52 -8.33 2.80
C LYS A 304 -10.18 -8.91 4.16
N LEU A 305 -10.26 -8.10 5.22
CA LEU A 305 -10.03 -8.55 6.58
C LEU A 305 -11.12 -9.52 7.06
N VAL A 306 -12.36 -9.29 6.60
CA VAL A 306 -13.54 -10.11 6.93
C VAL A 306 -13.93 -11.12 5.85
N LYS A 307 -13.37 -11.02 4.63
CA LYS A 307 -13.66 -11.89 3.48
C LYS A 307 -13.44 -13.39 3.71
N ASN A 308 -12.54 -13.74 4.63
CA ASN A 308 -12.31 -15.13 5.04
C ASN A 308 -13.34 -15.64 6.07
N ASN A 309 -14.41 -14.87 6.35
CA ASN A 309 -15.54 -15.33 7.13
C ASN A 309 -16.44 -16.21 6.23
N PRO A 310 -16.58 -17.52 6.51
CA PRO A 310 -17.30 -18.47 5.67
C PRO A 310 -18.80 -18.19 5.51
N LYS A 311 -19.34 -17.17 6.20
CA LYS A 311 -20.76 -16.79 6.13
C LYS A 311 -21.06 -15.61 5.19
N THR A 312 -20.09 -14.75 4.83
CA THR A 312 -20.43 -13.41 4.29
C THR A 312 -19.51 -12.82 3.23
N GLY A 313 -18.25 -13.27 3.09
CA GLY A 313 -17.34 -12.91 1.98
C GLY A 313 -16.96 -11.43 1.79
N ASP A 314 -17.60 -10.48 2.48
CA ASP A 314 -17.48 -9.03 2.33
C ASP A 314 -17.98 -8.31 3.62
N LEU A 315 -17.91 -6.97 3.66
CA LEU A 315 -18.44 -6.12 4.75
C LEU A 315 -19.97 -6.23 4.91
N ASN A 316 -20.65 -6.72 3.86
CA ASN A 316 -22.08 -6.90 3.80
C ASN A 316 -22.50 -8.30 4.26
N GLY A 317 -23.60 -8.39 5.03
CA GLY A 317 -24.13 -9.66 5.55
C GLY A 317 -23.49 -10.18 6.84
N LEU A 318 -22.56 -9.42 7.45
CA LEU A 318 -21.97 -9.70 8.75
C LEU A 318 -23.04 -9.85 9.83
N ALA A 319 -22.77 -10.72 10.81
CA ALA A 319 -23.64 -10.90 11.96
C ALA A 319 -23.86 -9.57 12.71
N PRO A 320 -25.00 -9.39 13.40
CA PRO A 320 -25.23 -8.20 14.20
C PRO A 320 -24.07 -7.92 15.17
N ASN A 321 -23.68 -6.65 15.29
CA ASN A 321 -22.64 -6.15 16.19
C ASN A 321 -21.23 -6.72 15.90
N THR A 322 -20.87 -6.91 14.64
CA THR A 322 -19.55 -7.45 14.26
C THR A 322 -18.47 -6.39 14.38
N GLU A 323 -17.49 -6.59 15.25
CA GLU A 323 -16.28 -5.77 15.35
C GLU A 323 -15.24 -6.22 14.30
N VAL A 324 -14.74 -5.27 13.48
CA VAL A 324 -13.79 -5.59 12.40
C VAL A 324 -12.33 -5.37 12.78
N LEU A 325 -12.05 -4.51 13.75
CA LEU A 325 -10.69 -4.19 14.24
C LEU A 325 -10.43 -4.80 15.63
N THR A 326 -10.46 -6.13 15.69
CA THR A 326 -10.08 -6.93 16.86
C THR A 326 -8.56 -7.12 16.94
N ALA A 327 -8.03 -7.56 18.07
CA ALA A 327 -6.60 -7.90 18.20
C ALA A 327 -6.13 -8.91 17.12
N ALA A 328 -6.95 -9.93 16.81
CA ALA A 328 -6.63 -10.94 15.80
C ALA A 328 -6.61 -10.36 14.38
N THR A 329 -7.48 -9.40 14.08
CA THR A 329 -7.52 -8.76 12.76
C THR A 329 -6.44 -7.68 12.64
N ILE A 330 -6.10 -6.96 13.71
CA ILE A 330 -4.96 -6.04 13.76
C ILE A 330 -3.63 -6.77 13.53
N SER A 331 -3.43 -7.96 14.10
CA SER A 331 -2.24 -8.79 13.84
C SER A 331 -2.13 -9.20 12.36
N LYS A 332 -3.25 -9.44 11.67
CA LYS A 332 -3.22 -9.68 10.21
C LYS A 332 -2.78 -8.45 9.42
N ILE A 333 -3.08 -7.24 9.91
CA ILE A 333 -2.64 -5.99 9.29
C ILE A 333 -1.12 -5.87 9.41
N THR A 334 -0.56 -6.07 10.61
CA THR A 334 0.90 -6.00 10.82
C THR A 334 1.64 -7.09 10.04
N ASP A 335 1.12 -8.31 10.01
CA ASP A 335 1.63 -9.38 9.14
C ASP A 335 1.57 -9.01 7.66
N GLY A 336 0.48 -8.37 7.22
CA GLY A 336 0.32 -7.88 5.86
C GLY A 336 1.37 -6.84 5.48
N VAL A 337 1.66 -5.90 6.39
CA VAL A 337 2.74 -4.90 6.22
C VAL A 337 4.10 -5.60 6.12
N ALA A 338 4.39 -6.55 7.01
CA ALA A 338 5.63 -7.33 6.98
C ALA A 338 5.79 -8.14 5.68
N GLN A 339 4.71 -8.75 5.18
CA GLN A 339 4.71 -9.50 3.93
C GLN A 339 4.91 -8.62 2.70
N ALA A 340 4.22 -7.47 2.63
CA ALA A 340 4.43 -6.49 1.58
C ALA A 340 5.89 -5.98 1.60
N LEU A 341 6.39 -5.66 2.80
CA LEU A 341 7.79 -5.41 3.17
C LEU A 341 8.77 -6.41 2.57
N GLY A 342 8.56 -7.68 2.91
CA GLY A 342 9.40 -8.80 2.49
C GLY A 342 9.35 -9.07 0.99
N THR A 343 8.24 -8.77 0.33
CA THR A 343 8.12 -8.89 -1.13
C THR A 343 9.07 -7.92 -1.84
N VAL A 344 9.20 -6.68 -1.36
CA VAL A 344 10.21 -5.73 -1.87
C VAL A 344 11.62 -6.31 -1.78
N VAL A 345 11.96 -6.93 -0.64
CA VAL A 345 13.28 -7.56 -0.44
C VAL A 345 13.49 -8.72 -1.40
N ALA A 346 12.50 -9.58 -1.57
CA ALA A 346 12.57 -10.74 -2.46
C ALA A 346 12.73 -10.32 -3.93
N ASP A 347 11.95 -9.33 -4.37
CA ASP A 347 12.00 -8.79 -5.73
C ASP A 347 13.34 -8.11 -5.99
N LEU A 348 13.83 -7.32 -5.03
CA LEU A 348 15.12 -6.64 -5.15
C LEU A 348 16.28 -7.63 -5.16
N ASN A 349 16.25 -8.66 -4.30
CA ASN A 349 17.22 -9.75 -4.28
C ASN A 349 17.27 -10.46 -5.64
N THR A 350 16.10 -10.78 -6.20
CA THR A 350 15.99 -11.45 -7.50
C THR A 350 16.50 -10.58 -8.64
N ALA A 351 16.07 -9.32 -8.69
CA ALA A 351 16.48 -8.36 -9.71
C ALA A 351 17.99 -8.06 -9.65
N LEU A 352 18.55 -7.86 -8.46
CA LEU A 352 19.99 -7.68 -8.26
C LEU A 352 20.77 -8.91 -8.70
N LYS A 353 20.38 -10.11 -8.27
CA LYS A 353 21.08 -11.34 -8.67
C LYS A 353 21.13 -11.49 -10.19
N LYS A 354 20.02 -11.19 -10.87
CA LYS A 354 19.96 -11.18 -12.34
C LYS A 354 20.87 -10.12 -12.96
N ALA A 355 20.85 -8.89 -12.44
CA ALA A 355 21.66 -7.78 -12.93
C ALA A 355 23.16 -8.04 -12.76
N LEU A 356 23.59 -8.48 -11.57
CA LEU A 356 24.97 -8.78 -11.23
C LEU A 356 25.53 -9.95 -12.06
N ASN A 357 24.73 -11.01 -12.25
CA ASN A 357 25.13 -12.13 -13.09
C ASN A 357 25.31 -11.73 -14.57
N SER A 358 24.54 -10.73 -15.03
CA SER A 358 24.51 -10.29 -16.43
C SER A 358 25.41 -9.09 -16.72
N VAL A 359 26.12 -8.55 -15.72
CA VAL A 359 26.94 -7.35 -15.90
C VAL A 359 28.09 -7.63 -16.88
N GLU A 360 28.31 -6.73 -17.85
CA GLU A 360 29.36 -6.88 -18.85
C GLU A 360 30.73 -6.62 -18.21
N LEU A 361 31.63 -7.57 -18.40
CA LEU A 361 33.05 -7.48 -18.10
C LEU A 361 33.82 -7.35 -19.40
N VAL A 362 34.73 -6.38 -19.44
CA VAL A 362 35.65 -6.17 -20.56
C VAL A 362 37.07 -6.34 -20.05
N ILE A 363 37.77 -7.35 -20.59
CA ILE A 363 39.18 -7.59 -20.33
C ILE A 363 39.95 -7.21 -21.59
N THR A 364 40.90 -6.28 -21.48
CA THR A 364 41.78 -5.89 -22.58
C THR A 364 43.17 -6.40 -22.30
N VAL A 365 43.69 -7.26 -23.17
CA VAL A 365 45.03 -7.83 -23.10
C VAL A 365 45.85 -7.23 -24.23
N LYS A 366 46.90 -6.47 -23.89
CA LYS A 366 47.90 -6.05 -24.88
C LYS A 366 48.79 -7.23 -25.21
N ALA A 367 48.90 -7.53 -26.49
CA ALA A 367 49.69 -8.64 -26.98
C ALA A 367 50.58 -8.22 -28.14
N ASN A 368 51.70 -8.92 -28.26
CA ASN A 368 52.59 -8.78 -29.40
C ASN A 368 52.86 -10.13 -30.06
N ALA A 369 52.87 -10.12 -31.38
CA ALA A 369 53.20 -11.26 -32.21
C ALA A 369 54.53 -11.02 -32.93
N LYS A 370 55.39 -12.03 -32.95
CA LYS A 370 56.59 -12.05 -33.79
C LYS A 370 56.56 -13.32 -34.64
N ALA A 371 56.34 -13.15 -35.94
CA ALA A 371 56.45 -14.24 -36.91
C ALA A 371 57.92 -14.44 -37.32
N LEU A 372 58.28 -15.67 -37.68
CA LEU A 372 59.62 -16.03 -38.13
C LEU A 372 60.05 -15.10 -39.28
N LEU A 373 61.23 -14.46 -39.14
CA LEU A 373 61.82 -13.52 -40.10
C LEU A 373 61.02 -12.22 -40.35
N LEU A 374 60.00 -11.91 -39.55
CA LEU A 374 59.22 -10.66 -39.67
C LEU A 374 59.31 -9.77 -38.42
N ALA A 375 58.95 -8.50 -38.62
CA ALA A 375 58.89 -7.51 -37.55
C ALA A 375 57.82 -7.85 -36.50
N LYS A 376 58.01 -7.31 -35.28
CA LYS A 376 57.06 -7.41 -34.18
C LYS A 376 55.80 -6.61 -34.51
N VAL A 377 54.63 -7.21 -34.32
CA VAL A 377 53.32 -6.55 -34.44
C VAL A 377 52.69 -6.47 -33.06
N ASN A 378 52.17 -5.30 -32.69
CA ASN A 378 51.43 -5.09 -31.44
C ASN A 378 49.94 -4.96 -31.74
N GLY A 379 49.11 -5.31 -30.76
CA GLY A 379 47.67 -5.12 -30.84
C GLY A 379 46.98 -5.63 -29.58
N ASP A 380 45.68 -5.50 -29.57
CA ASP A 380 44.86 -5.79 -28.40
C ASP A 380 44.04 -7.05 -28.64
N VAL A 381 43.83 -7.81 -27.58
CA VAL A 381 42.81 -8.85 -27.50
C VAL A 381 41.77 -8.38 -26.48
N VAL A 382 40.55 -8.13 -26.97
CA VAL A 382 39.44 -7.69 -26.14
C VAL A 382 38.52 -8.89 -25.90
N ILE A 383 38.40 -9.28 -24.64
CA ILE A 383 37.51 -10.34 -24.17
C ILE A 383 36.30 -9.69 -23.52
N LYS A 384 35.12 -9.94 -24.09
CA LYS A 384 33.83 -9.54 -23.53
C LYS A 384 33.15 -10.75 -22.93
N SER A 385 32.73 -10.62 -21.68
CA SER A 385 31.99 -11.66 -20.95
C SER A 385 30.94 -11.01 -20.05
N THR A 386 30.10 -11.82 -19.44
CA THR A 386 29.40 -11.43 -18.21
C THR A 386 30.14 -11.95 -16.98
N LEU A 387 29.84 -11.44 -15.79
CA LEU A 387 30.37 -12.01 -14.54
C LEU A 387 29.97 -13.50 -14.40
N GLY A 388 28.71 -13.84 -14.71
CA GLY A 388 28.25 -15.23 -14.76
C GLY A 388 28.98 -16.08 -15.80
N GLY A 389 29.22 -15.54 -16.99
CA GLY A 389 29.96 -16.21 -18.06
C GLY A 389 31.41 -16.49 -17.67
N LEU A 390 32.02 -15.57 -16.93
CA LEU A 390 33.39 -15.71 -16.45
C LEU A 390 33.49 -16.73 -15.31
N ALA A 391 32.52 -16.71 -14.39
CA ALA A 391 32.38 -17.68 -13.30
C ALA A 391 32.00 -19.09 -13.79
N GLY A 392 31.54 -19.23 -15.05
CA GLY A 392 31.12 -20.50 -15.62
C GLY A 392 29.74 -20.96 -15.14
N VAL A 393 28.85 -20.01 -14.83
CA VAL A 393 27.45 -20.30 -14.48
C VAL A 393 26.74 -20.96 -15.67
N LYS A 394 26.03 -22.06 -15.42
CA LYS A 394 25.27 -22.77 -16.46
C LYS A 394 24.25 -21.83 -17.12
N GLY A 395 24.25 -21.76 -18.45
CA GLY A 395 23.34 -20.91 -19.22
C GLY A 395 23.81 -19.45 -19.40
N ALA A 396 24.93 -19.05 -18.79
CA ALA A 396 25.54 -17.75 -19.07
C ALA A 396 26.22 -17.74 -20.45
N ALA A 397 26.25 -16.57 -21.09
CA ALA A 397 26.91 -16.40 -22.38
C ALA A 397 28.41 -16.69 -22.25
N ALA A 398 28.93 -17.52 -23.15
CA ALA A 398 30.36 -17.82 -23.19
C ALA A 398 31.18 -16.54 -23.48
N PRO A 399 32.35 -16.38 -22.85
CA PRO A 399 33.27 -15.29 -23.14
C PRO A 399 33.62 -15.24 -24.63
N LYS A 400 33.49 -14.06 -25.24
CA LYS A 400 33.83 -13.81 -26.65
C LYS A 400 35.05 -12.93 -26.72
N ALA A 401 35.97 -13.27 -27.60
CA ALA A 401 37.22 -12.53 -27.73
C ALA A 401 37.47 -12.12 -29.17
N THR A 402 37.98 -10.90 -29.33
CA THR A 402 38.29 -10.26 -30.61
C THR A 402 39.70 -9.70 -30.56
N THR A 403 40.32 -9.45 -31.71
CA THR A 403 41.67 -8.88 -31.72
C THR A 403 41.87 -7.90 -32.87
N THR A 404 42.71 -6.89 -32.63
CA THR A 404 43.24 -5.98 -33.66
C THR A 404 44.56 -6.49 -34.26
N LEU A 405 45.16 -7.53 -33.67
CA LEU A 405 46.39 -8.14 -34.19
C LEU A 405 46.16 -8.72 -35.59
N THR A 406 46.96 -8.25 -36.54
CA THR A 406 47.01 -8.82 -37.89
C THR A 406 48.40 -9.42 -38.11
N VAL A 407 48.47 -10.75 -38.05
CA VAL A 407 49.71 -11.51 -38.25
C VAL A 407 49.65 -12.20 -39.61
N LYS A 408 50.72 -12.06 -40.40
CA LYS A 408 50.91 -12.80 -41.65
C LYS A 408 52.10 -13.75 -41.51
N VAL A 409 51.96 -14.96 -42.03
CA VAL A 409 53.03 -15.96 -42.09
C VAL A 409 53.12 -16.42 -43.54
N LEU A 410 54.29 -16.24 -44.17
CA LEU A 410 54.49 -16.55 -45.60
C LEU A 410 53.42 -15.92 -46.51
N GLY A 411 53.04 -14.67 -46.23
CA GLY A 411 52.00 -13.94 -46.99
C GLY A 411 50.56 -14.26 -46.61
N ILE A 412 50.30 -15.33 -45.85
CA ILE A 412 48.96 -15.77 -45.44
C ILE A 412 48.57 -15.13 -44.10
N LYS A 413 47.39 -14.51 -44.04
CA LYS A 413 46.85 -13.95 -42.79
C LYS A 413 46.40 -15.07 -41.85
N LEU A 414 46.91 -15.06 -40.61
CA LEU A 414 46.50 -16.02 -39.59
C LEU A 414 45.05 -15.73 -39.15
N SER A 415 44.26 -16.78 -38.91
CA SER A 415 42.87 -16.62 -38.46
C SER A 415 42.81 -16.07 -37.03
N VAL A 416 41.80 -15.25 -36.75
CA VAL A 416 41.59 -14.61 -35.44
C VAL A 416 41.52 -15.66 -34.32
N GLY A 417 40.85 -16.79 -34.55
CA GLY A 417 40.74 -17.88 -33.57
C GLY A 417 42.11 -18.39 -33.10
N LYS A 418 43.08 -18.59 -34.02
CA LYS A 418 44.42 -19.10 -33.66
C LYS A 418 45.25 -18.12 -32.83
N ILE A 419 44.93 -16.83 -32.87
CA ILE A 419 45.57 -15.79 -32.06
C ILE A 419 44.87 -15.68 -30.71
N VAL A 420 43.54 -15.69 -30.73
CA VAL A 420 42.70 -15.35 -29.59
C VAL A 420 42.49 -16.54 -28.65
N GLU A 421 42.32 -17.76 -29.16
CA GLU A 421 42.06 -18.96 -28.33
C GLU A 421 43.13 -19.21 -27.25
N PRO A 422 44.44 -19.13 -27.51
CA PRO A 422 45.46 -19.32 -26.47
C PRO A 422 45.36 -18.28 -25.35
N ILE A 423 45.12 -17.02 -25.70
CA ILE A 423 45.02 -15.91 -24.74
C ILE A 423 43.72 -16.03 -23.94
N LEU A 424 42.60 -16.32 -24.61
CA LEU A 424 41.32 -16.54 -23.96
C LEU A 424 41.39 -17.70 -22.96
N ASN A 425 41.94 -18.85 -23.36
CA ASN A 425 42.08 -20.01 -22.48
C ASN A 425 42.99 -19.71 -21.27
N ALA A 426 44.07 -18.96 -21.47
CA ALA A 426 44.96 -18.55 -20.38
C ALA A 426 44.26 -17.60 -19.40
N VAL A 427 43.52 -16.61 -19.90
CA VAL A 427 42.72 -15.71 -19.06
C VAL A 427 41.69 -16.51 -18.28
N LEU A 428 40.90 -17.38 -18.93
CA LEU A 428 39.85 -18.16 -18.27
C LEU A 428 40.38 -19.07 -17.16
N LYS A 429 41.56 -19.66 -17.32
CA LYS A 429 42.21 -20.45 -16.26
C LYS A 429 42.51 -19.62 -15.01
N LEU A 430 42.88 -18.35 -15.17
CA LEU A 430 43.24 -17.47 -14.05
C LEU A 430 42.00 -16.89 -13.36
N VAL A 431 40.98 -16.50 -14.12
CA VAL A 431 39.87 -15.70 -13.58
C VAL A 431 38.63 -16.49 -13.22
N LYS A 432 38.45 -17.73 -13.72
CA LYS A 432 37.20 -18.47 -13.52
C LYS A 432 36.90 -18.73 -12.03
N ALA A 433 37.87 -19.25 -11.27
CA ALA A 433 37.68 -19.51 -9.85
C ALA A 433 37.50 -18.22 -9.03
N PRO A 434 38.36 -17.19 -9.17
CA PRO A 434 38.13 -15.89 -8.53
C PRO A 434 36.78 -15.23 -8.88
N ALA A 435 36.32 -15.35 -10.14
CA ALA A 435 35.03 -14.83 -10.56
C ALA A 435 33.86 -15.60 -9.93
N GLY A 436 33.98 -16.92 -9.79
CA GLY A 436 33.00 -17.74 -9.10
C GLY A 436 32.88 -17.39 -7.61
N LEU A 437 34.01 -17.24 -6.91
CA LEU A 437 34.02 -16.81 -5.51
C LEU A 437 33.42 -15.41 -5.35
N LEU A 438 33.87 -14.44 -6.16
CA LEU A 438 33.35 -13.08 -6.12
C LEU A 438 31.84 -13.03 -6.36
N LEU A 439 31.35 -13.76 -7.37
CA LEU A 439 29.92 -13.83 -7.65
C LEU A 439 29.15 -14.41 -6.45
N ASN A 440 29.61 -15.52 -5.89
CA ASN A 440 28.95 -16.14 -4.74
C ASN A 440 28.94 -15.23 -3.51
N ASP A 441 30.05 -14.56 -3.21
CA ASP A 441 30.16 -13.65 -2.07
C ASP A 441 29.21 -12.45 -2.23
N VAL A 442 29.20 -11.83 -3.42
CA VAL A 442 28.32 -10.70 -3.71
C VAL A 442 26.87 -11.15 -3.65
N LEU A 443 26.47 -12.22 -4.34
CA LEU A 443 25.09 -12.71 -4.35
C LEU A 443 24.62 -13.18 -2.97
N GLY A 444 25.51 -13.79 -2.17
CA GLY A 444 25.24 -14.22 -0.81
C GLY A 444 25.07 -13.05 0.16
N SER A 445 25.70 -11.90 -0.11
CA SER A 445 25.59 -10.69 0.71
C SER A 445 24.32 -9.86 0.45
N VAL A 446 23.66 -10.05 -0.70
CA VAL A 446 22.50 -9.22 -1.12
C VAL A 446 21.38 -9.30 -0.09
N GLU A 447 20.83 -10.49 0.13
CA GLU A 447 19.67 -10.68 0.99
C GLU A 447 19.91 -10.26 2.45
N PRO A 448 21.02 -10.65 3.11
CA PRO A 448 21.35 -10.14 4.44
C PRO A 448 21.44 -8.60 4.50
N THR A 449 21.99 -7.97 3.46
CA THR A 449 22.12 -6.51 3.40
C THR A 449 20.76 -5.83 3.30
N LEU A 450 19.85 -6.34 2.46
CA LEU A 450 18.51 -5.80 2.30
C LEU A 450 17.65 -6.01 3.55
N THR A 451 17.70 -7.20 4.15
CA THR A 451 16.96 -7.55 5.37
C THR A 451 17.40 -6.70 6.58
N LYS A 452 18.70 -6.37 6.68
CA LYS A 452 19.21 -5.44 7.72
C LYS A 452 18.62 -4.03 7.61
N VAL A 453 18.13 -3.63 6.44
CA VAL A 453 17.51 -2.33 6.20
C VAL A 453 16.01 -2.36 6.52
N VAL A 454 15.30 -3.43 6.17
CA VAL A 454 13.84 -3.54 6.38
C VAL A 454 13.49 -3.88 7.83
N ASN A 455 14.23 -4.80 8.47
CA ASN A 455 13.89 -5.29 9.81
C ASN A 455 13.80 -4.18 10.89
N PRO A 456 14.67 -3.16 10.93
CA PRO A 456 14.52 -2.06 11.88
C PRO A 456 13.23 -1.24 11.68
N VAL A 457 12.77 -1.09 10.44
CA VAL A 457 11.51 -0.39 10.14
C VAL A 457 10.33 -1.19 10.70
N LEU A 458 10.27 -2.50 10.43
CA LEU A 458 9.23 -3.38 10.96
C LEU A 458 9.22 -3.41 12.49
N LYS A 459 10.38 -3.60 13.13
CA LYS A 459 10.52 -3.57 14.59
C LYS A 459 10.02 -2.28 15.24
N THR A 460 10.05 -1.17 14.50
CA THR A 460 9.55 0.12 14.97
C THR A 460 8.05 0.28 14.68
N LEU A 461 7.60 -0.14 13.50
CA LEU A 461 6.26 0.09 13.01
C LEU A 461 5.25 -0.89 13.63
N ASP A 462 5.58 -2.18 13.72
CA ASP A 462 4.67 -3.24 14.20
C ASP A 462 4.05 -2.92 15.57
N PRO A 463 4.82 -2.63 16.64
CA PRO A 463 4.23 -2.34 17.95
C PRO A 463 3.46 -1.01 17.97
N VAL A 464 3.78 -0.07 17.07
CA VAL A 464 3.09 1.20 16.97
C VAL A 464 1.73 1.01 16.29
N LEU A 465 1.67 0.27 15.19
CA LEU A 465 0.41 -0.06 14.52
C LEU A 465 -0.54 -0.79 15.47
N GLU A 466 -0.06 -1.82 16.17
CA GLU A 466 -0.91 -2.56 17.11
C GLU A 466 -1.49 -1.66 18.21
N LYS A 467 -0.64 -0.82 18.82
CA LYS A 467 -1.04 0.05 19.93
C LYS A 467 -1.91 1.22 19.46
N VAL A 468 -1.60 1.82 18.32
CA VAL A 468 -2.34 2.98 17.81
C VAL A 468 -3.72 2.54 17.34
N ILE A 469 -3.82 1.49 16.52
CA ILE A 469 -5.12 1.04 15.99
C ILE A 469 -6.05 0.61 17.14
N SER A 470 -5.57 -0.23 18.05
CA SER A 470 -6.39 -0.73 19.17
C SER A 470 -6.81 0.34 20.18
N LYS A 471 -6.04 1.42 20.34
CA LYS A 471 -6.37 2.52 21.25
C LYS A 471 -7.23 3.60 20.60
N ALA A 472 -7.07 3.81 19.30
CA ALA A 472 -7.65 4.96 18.61
C ALA A 472 -9.11 4.75 18.24
N LEU A 473 -9.46 3.57 17.72
CA LEU A 473 -10.81 3.33 17.24
C LEU A 473 -11.27 1.89 17.43
N LYS A 474 -12.59 1.73 17.55
CA LYS A 474 -13.31 0.48 17.38
C LYS A 474 -14.33 0.68 16.26
N VAL A 475 -14.38 -0.25 15.30
CA VAL A 475 -15.31 -0.23 14.19
C VAL A 475 -16.25 -1.42 14.30
N THR A 476 -17.54 -1.13 14.46
CA THR A 476 -18.61 -2.12 14.53
C THR A 476 -19.48 -1.98 13.29
N ILE A 477 -19.68 -3.07 12.56
CA ILE A 477 -20.57 -3.14 11.40
C ILE A 477 -21.86 -3.84 11.81
N ASN A 478 -22.99 -3.39 11.23
CA ASN A 478 -24.31 -3.92 11.54
C ASN A 478 -24.63 -3.83 13.05
N GLU A 479 -24.38 -2.67 13.66
CA GLU A 479 -24.69 -2.49 15.08
C GLU A 479 -26.20 -2.51 15.26
N GLN A 480 -26.70 -3.43 16.09
CA GLN A 480 -28.14 -3.60 16.35
C GLN A 480 -28.43 -3.52 17.84
N LYS A 481 -29.44 -2.72 18.18
CA LYS A 481 -30.00 -2.60 19.53
C LYS A 481 -31.41 -3.18 19.55
N ASN A 482 -31.70 -3.97 20.59
CA ASN A 482 -32.98 -4.63 20.82
C ASN A 482 -33.50 -5.43 19.60
N PRO A 483 -32.74 -6.42 19.06
CA PRO A 483 -33.17 -7.22 17.89
C PRO A 483 -34.46 -8.05 18.12
N LYS A 484 -34.96 -8.10 19.36
CA LYS A 484 -36.20 -8.75 19.77
C LYS A 484 -37.22 -7.75 20.34
N ALA A 485 -37.15 -6.49 19.92
CA ALA A 485 -37.98 -5.41 20.44
C ALA A 485 -39.48 -5.72 20.35
N THR A 486 -40.15 -5.63 21.50
CA THR A 486 -41.60 -5.81 21.68
C THR A 486 -42.37 -4.50 21.45
N ASP A 487 -43.69 -4.47 21.70
CA ASP A 487 -44.61 -3.34 21.46
C ASP A 487 -44.09 -1.95 21.86
N ASN A 488 -43.37 -1.87 22.99
CA ASN A 488 -42.92 -0.61 23.58
C ASN A 488 -41.42 -0.37 23.40
N GLU A 489 -40.72 -1.26 22.71
CA GLU A 489 -39.29 -1.18 22.52
C GLU A 489 -38.97 -0.73 21.09
N SER A 490 -37.98 0.15 20.96
CA SER A 490 -37.42 0.49 19.66
C SER A 490 -36.36 -0.53 19.27
N PHE A 491 -36.41 -0.96 18.01
CA PHE A 491 -35.30 -1.64 17.34
C PHE A 491 -34.48 -0.59 16.57
N THR A 492 -33.15 -0.68 16.67
CA THR A 492 -32.23 0.21 15.94
C THR A 492 -31.18 -0.62 15.21
N VAL A 493 -30.85 -0.22 13.98
CA VAL A 493 -29.72 -0.72 13.20
C VAL A 493 -28.89 0.43 12.66
N SER A 494 -27.57 0.35 12.81
CA SER A 494 -26.59 1.24 12.18
C SER A 494 -25.71 0.44 11.23
N ALA A 495 -25.44 0.98 10.03
CA ALA A 495 -24.58 0.30 9.07
C ALA A 495 -23.15 0.19 9.60
N VAL A 496 -22.60 1.31 10.07
CA VAL A 496 -21.27 1.40 10.66
C VAL A 496 -21.31 2.28 11.90
N THR A 497 -20.62 1.84 12.94
CA THR A 497 -20.40 2.59 14.17
C THR A 497 -18.91 2.66 14.45
N VAL A 498 -18.40 3.87 14.61
CA VAL A 498 -17.03 4.17 15.00
C VAL A 498 -17.02 4.70 16.42
N THR A 499 -16.39 3.96 17.32
CA THR A 499 -16.12 4.41 18.69
C THR A 499 -14.68 4.88 18.75
N LEU A 500 -14.48 6.16 19.04
CA LEU A 500 -13.18 6.79 19.18
C LEU A 500 -12.69 6.61 20.62
N LEU A 501 -11.41 6.25 20.75
CA LEU A 501 -10.73 6.06 22.03
C LEU A 501 -11.49 5.11 22.98
N PRO A 502 -11.82 3.89 22.54
CA PRO A 502 -12.67 2.97 23.30
C PRO A 502 -12.10 2.58 24.66
N ASN A 503 -10.79 2.77 24.87
CA ASN A 503 -10.06 2.42 26.08
C ASN A 503 -9.66 3.65 26.92
N ALA A 504 -10.11 4.85 26.58
CA ALA A 504 -9.90 6.00 27.43
C ALA A 504 -10.71 5.81 28.73
N ASN A 505 -10.07 6.00 29.88
CA ASN A 505 -10.71 5.99 31.22
C ASN A 505 -11.61 7.20 31.43
N THR A 506 -12.34 7.62 30.40
CA THR A 506 -13.30 8.70 30.40
C THR A 506 -14.67 8.07 30.40
N SER A 507 -15.54 8.46 31.32
CA SER A 507 -16.88 7.88 31.48
C SER A 507 -17.76 7.91 30.21
N ASN A 508 -17.38 8.70 29.19
CA ASN A 508 -18.12 8.86 27.94
C ASN A 508 -17.19 8.70 26.73
N THR A 509 -17.27 7.57 26.02
CA THR A 509 -16.57 7.36 24.75
C THR A 509 -17.25 8.12 23.61
N ALA A 510 -16.46 8.73 22.74
CA ALA A 510 -16.94 9.45 21.58
C ALA A 510 -17.42 8.44 20.53
N LYS A 511 -18.71 8.46 20.19
CA LYS A 511 -19.34 7.49 19.29
C LYS A 511 -19.96 8.18 18.09
N VAL A 512 -19.70 7.69 16.90
CA VAL A 512 -20.30 8.15 15.64
C VAL A 512 -20.86 6.94 14.90
N SER A 513 -22.18 6.88 14.80
CA SER A 513 -22.90 5.91 14.00
C SER A 513 -23.34 6.55 12.69
N LEU A 514 -23.13 5.85 11.58
CA LEU A 514 -23.51 6.29 10.25
C LEU A 514 -24.63 5.41 9.71
N ALA A 515 -25.61 6.07 9.07
CA ALA A 515 -26.81 5.45 8.55
C ALA A 515 -27.52 4.59 9.63
N THR A 516 -28.21 5.26 10.54
CA THR A 516 -28.97 4.66 11.63
C THR A 516 -30.47 4.68 11.31
N SER A 517 -31.12 3.53 11.45
CA SER A 517 -32.55 3.35 11.25
C SER A 517 -33.18 2.77 12.50
N THR A 518 -34.14 3.50 13.08
CA THR A 518 -34.84 3.11 14.31
C THR A 518 -36.34 2.99 14.04
N VAL A 519 -36.97 1.93 14.54
CA VAL A 519 -38.42 1.72 14.45
C VAL A 519 -39.00 1.24 15.77
N ARG A 520 -40.22 1.68 16.07
CA ARG A 520 -41.10 1.16 17.13
C ARG A 520 -42.49 0.99 16.53
N ALA A 521 -43.18 -0.10 16.86
CA ALA A 521 -44.57 -0.32 16.45
C ALA A 521 -45.16 -1.42 17.34
N LYS A 522 -46.48 -1.44 17.48
CA LYS A 522 -47.19 -2.53 18.15
C LYS A 522 -47.05 -3.83 17.36
N ASP A 523 -46.98 -4.92 18.09
CA ASP A 523 -47.25 -6.25 17.59
C ASP A 523 -48.75 -6.34 17.28
N ASN A 524 -49.19 -7.42 16.61
CA ASN A 524 -50.59 -7.57 16.20
C ASN A 524 -51.56 -7.11 17.29
N ALA A 525 -52.60 -6.36 16.92
CA ALA A 525 -53.68 -6.07 17.85
C ALA A 525 -54.21 -7.40 18.39
N SER A 526 -54.00 -7.65 19.69
CA SER A 526 -54.73 -8.67 20.43
C SER A 526 -56.21 -8.44 20.11
N LYS A 527 -56.84 -9.41 19.43
CA LYS A 527 -58.28 -9.39 19.21
C LYS A 527 -59.02 -9.49 20.53
#